data_AF-A0A3B1AJY4-F1
#
_entry.id   AF-A0A3B1AJY4-F1
#
_cell.length_a   1.000
_cell.length_b   1.000
_cell.length_c   1.000
_cell.angle_alpha   90.00
_cell.angle_beta   90.00
_cell.angle_gamma   90.00
#
_symmetry.space_group_name_H-M   'P 1'
#
loop_
_entity.id
_entity.type
_entity.pdbx_description
1 polymer ?
#
loop_
_entity_poly.entity_id
_entity_poly.type
_entity_poly.pdbx_seq_one_letter_code
_entity_poly.pdbx_strand_id
1 'polypeptide(L)'
;MKQSPVQKEAFIAVINQIIAAGKQQHPRITAKELATRSGITPETLSRMKNRGSGDYSVIDAMARIVGLRLSLEPNDDTQAAIRKGEFF
;
A
#
# COMPACT_ATOMS: atom_id res chain seq x y z
N MET A 1 10.58 -15.47 0.03
CA MET A 1 11.06 -14.71 -1.15
C MET A 1 11.34 -13.28 -0.71
N LYS A 2 12.56 -12.74 -0.95
CA LYS A 2 12.83 -11.31 -0.71
C LYS A 2 12.21 -10.51 -1.86
N GLN A 3 11.50 -9.43 -1.55
CA GLN A 3 10.92 -8.55 -2.57
C GLN A 3 12.04 -7.82 -3.33
N SER A 4 11.80 -7.49 -4.60
CA SER A 4 12.72 -6.61 -5.32
C SER A 4 12.75 -5.22 -4.64
N PRO A 5 13.84 -4.45 -4.78
CA PRO A 5 13.90 -3.08 -4.25
C PRO A 5 12.70 -2.23 -4.69
N VAL A 6 12.33 -2.33 -5.97
CA VAL A 6 11.19 -1.63 -6.57
C VAL A 6 9.87 -2.03 -5.92
N GLN A 7 9.63 -3.33 -5.69
CA GLN A 7 8.41 -3.81 -5.04
C GLN A 7 8.32 -3.36 -3.59
N LYS A 8 9.44 -3.37 -2.87
CA LYS A 8 9.51 -2.87 -1.49
C LYS A 8 9.18 -1.38 -1.42
N GLU A 9 9.74 -0.58 -2.31
CA GLU A 9 9.45 0.86 -2.38
C GLU A 9 7.98 1.13 -2.70
N ALA A 10 7.42 0.45 -3.70
CA ALA A 10 6.00 0.56 -4.05
C ALA A 10 5.09 0.20 -2.86
N PHE A 11 5.40 -0.88 -2.14
CA PHE A 11 4.65 -1.29 -0.96
C PHE A 11 4.69 -0.22 0.16
N ILE A 12 5.87 0.34 0.44
CA ILE A 12 6.03 1.40 1.44
C ILE A 12 5.27 2.67 1.01
N ALA A 13 5.29 2.99 -0.29
CA ALA A 13 4.58 4.14 -0.84
C ALA A 13 3.06 4.02 -0.62
N VAL A 14 2.46 2.86 -0.91
CA VAL A 14 1.02 2.61 -0.67
C VAL A 14 0.66 2.80 0.81
N ILE A 15 1.42 2.23 1.75
CA ILE A 15 1.18 2.41 3.18
C ILE A 15 1.26 3.89 3.57
N ASN A 16 2.26 4.62 3.07
CA ASN A 16 2.44 6.03 3.39
C ASN A 16 1.30 6.90 2.81
N GLN A 17 0.80 6.59 1.61
CA GLN A 17 -0.36 7.26 1.02
C GLN A 17 -1.62 7.07 1.88
N ILE A 18 -1.88 5.85 2.34
CA ILE A 18 -3.01 5.55 3.23
C ILE A 18 -2.89 6.35 4.54
N ILE A 19 -1.70 6.37 5.16
CA ILE A 19 -1.47 7.15 6.40
C ILE A 19 -1.64 8.65 6.16
N ALA A 20 -1.15 9.17 5.03
CA ALA A 20 -1.28 10.57 4.67
C ALA A 20 -2.75 10.97 4.47
N ALA A 21 -3.52 10.15 3.74
CA ALA A 21 -4.96 10.36 3.55
C ALA A 21 -5.72 10.34 4.89
N GLY A 22 -5.37 9.39 5.77
CA GLY A 22 -5.92 9.35 7.12
C GLY A 22 -5.65 10.64 7.90
N LYS A 23 -4.41 11.15 7.87
CA LYS A 23 -4.05 12.40 8.55
C LYS A 23 -4.79 13.63 8.00
N GLN A 24 -5.11 13.65 6.71
CA GLN A 24 -5.88 14.75 6.10
C GLN A 24 -7.34 14.76 6.59
N GLN A 25 -7.99 13.60 6.65
CA GLN A 25 -9.39 13.50 7.08
C GLN A 25 -9.55 13.56 8.61
N HIS A 26 -8.57 12.98 9.33
CA HIS A 26 -8.57 12.87 10.78
C HIS A 26 -7.19 13.24 11.32
N PRO A 27 -6.94 14.52 11.67
CA PRO A 27 -5.62 15.01 12.08
C PRO A 27 -4.98 14.28 13.27
N ARG A 28 -5.78 13.60 14.09
CA ARG A 28 -5.32 12.83 15.26
C ARG A 28 -5.05 11.35 14.96
N ILE A 29 -5.35 10.86 13.76
CA ILE A 29 -5.12 9.45 13.44
C ILE A 29 -3.62 9.20 13.31
N THR A 30 -3.14 8.16 14.01
CA THR A 30 -1.74 7.75 13.97
C THR A 30 -1.59 6.47 13.17
N ALA A 31 -0.37 6.20 12.68
CA ALA A 31 -0.08 4.93 12.02
C ALA A 31 -0.30 3.73 12.96
N LYS A 32 -0.07 3.92 14.27
CA LYS A 32 -0.33 2.90 15.30
C LYS A 32 -1.82 2.61 15.42
N GLU A 33 -2.63 3.67 15.49
CA GLU A 33 -4.09 3.58 15.56
C GLU A 33 -4.66 2.90 14.31
N LEU A 34 -4.16 3.27 13.11
CA LEU A 34 -4.53 2.62 11.86
C LEU A 34 -4.19 1.13 11.86
N ALA A 35 -2.98 0.76 12.31
CA ALA A 35 -2.57 -0.63 12.44
C ALA A 35 -3.55 -1.41 13.34
N THR A 36 -3.82 -0.89 14.54
CA THR A 36 -4.73 -1.52 15.51
C THR A 36 -6.14 -1.66 14.96
N ARG A 37 -6.69 -0.62 14.32
CA ARG A 37 -8.01 -0.67 13.69
C ARG A 37 -8.09 -1.63 12.51
N SER A 38 -6.98 -1.86 11.81
CA SER A 38 -6.87 -2.86 10.73
C SER A 38 -6.60 -4.29 11.21
N GLY A 39 -6.57 -4.51 12.53
CA GLY A 39 -6.43 -5.85 13.12
C GLY A 39 -4.99 -6.33 13.28
N ILE A 40 -3.99 -5.44 13.15
CA ILE A 40 -2.58 -5.78 13.36
C ILE A 40 -1.94 -4.93 14.44
N THR A 41 -0.81 -5.40 14.98
CA THR A 41 -0.02 -4.61 15.93
C THR A 41 0.84 -3.55 15.23
N PRO A 42 1.20 -2.43 15.90
CA PRO A 42 2.16 -1.47 15.37
C PRO A 42 3.52 -2.09 15.01
N GLU A 43 3.96 -3.11 15.75
CA GLU A 43 5.18 -3.87 15.47
C GLU A 43 5.06 -4.65 14.17
N THR A 44 3.88 -5.23 13.91
CA THR A 44 3.59 -5.92 12.65
C THR A 44 3.64 -4.95 11.48
N LEU A 45 3.05 -3.76 11.62
CA LEU A 45 3.15 -2.71 10.61
C LEU A 45 4.61 -2.30 10.35
N SER A 46 5.40 -2.12 11.42
CA SER A 46 6.83 -1.81 11.30
C SER A 46 7.60 -2.90 10.55
N ARG A 47 7.36 -4.17 10.89
CA ARG A 47 7.94 -5.34 10.21
C ARG A 47 7.52 -5.40 8.75
N MET A 48 6.25 -5.13 8.43
CA MET A 48 5.76 -5.05 7.05
C MET A 48 6.53 -4.01 6.24
N LYS A 49 6.69 -2.79 6.78
CA LYS A 49 7.46 -1.72 6.11
C LYS A 49 8.93 -2.09 5.93
N ASN A 50 9.56 -2.70 6.94
CA ASN A 50 10.96 -3.12 6.84
C ASN A 50 11.16 -4.24 5.81
N ARG A 51 10.26 -5.22 5.80
CA ARG A 51 10.29 -6.35 4.85
C ARG A 51 9.89 -5.93 3.43
N GLY A 52 9.06 -4.91 3.29
CA GLY A 52 8.48 -4.50 2.01
C GLY A 52 7.31 -5.38 1.55
N SER A 53 6.67 -6.10 2.47
CA SER A 53 5.52 -6.95 2.15
C SER A 53 4.63 -7.23 3.34
N GLY A 54 3.37 -7.57 3.08
CA GLY A 54 2.36 -7.93 4.07
C GLY A 54 1.08 -8.41 3.39
N ASP A 55 0.08 -8.73 4.20
CA ASP A 55 -1.17 -9.29 3.69
C ASP A 55 -2.01 -8.19 3.04
N TYR A 56 -2.53 -8.47 1.84
CA TYR A 56 -3.36 -7.54 1.10
C TYR A 56 -4.63 -7.13 1.88
N SER A 57 -5.22 -8.08 2.62
CA SER A 57 -6.40 -7.83 3.47
C SER A 57 -6.16 -6.73 4.50
N VAL A 58 -4.97 -6.66 5.09
CA VAL A 58 -4.58 -5.62 6.06
C VAL A 58 -4.49 -4.27 5.37
N ILE A 59 -3.86 -4.21 4.19
CA ILE A 59 -3.70 -2.95 3.43
C ILE A 59 -5.08 -2.43 2.98
N ASP A 60 -5.95 -3.32 2.48
CA ASP A 60 -7.33 -2.97 2.10
C ASP A 60 -8.12 -2.47 3.31
N ALA A 61 -8.02 -3.14 4.46
CA ALA A 61 -8.67 -2.69 5.70
C ALA A 61 -8.17 -1.30 6.14
N MET A 62 -6.85 -1.06 6.11
CA MET A 62 -6.26 0.25 6.41
C MET A 62 -6.79 1.33 5.45
N ALA A 63 -6.88 1.04 4.15
CA ALA A 63 -7.41 1.97 3.15
C ALA A 63 -8.88 2.32 3.43
N ARG A 64 -9.72 1.33 3.73
CA ARG A 64 -11.15 1.53 4.04
C ARG A 64 -11.37 2.40 5.27
N ILE A 65 -10.54 2.25 6.32
CA ILE A 65 -10.62 3.07 7.54
C ILE A 65 -10.44 4.56 7.23
N VAL A 66 -9.67 4.90 6.20
CA VAL A 66 -9.41 6.29 5.78
C VAL A 66 -10.25 6.70 4.55
N GLY A 67 -11.34 5.99 4.27
CA GLY A 67 -12.24 6.30 3.16
C GLY A 67 -11.65 6.07 1.77
N LEU A 68 -10.59 5.26 1.66
CA LEU A 68 -9.99 4.86 0.39
C LEU A 68 -10.38 3.43 -0.01
N ARG A 69 -10.13 3.10 -1.28
CA ARG A 69 -10.20 1.74 -1.80
C ARG A 69 -8.94 1.45 -2.63
N LEU A 70 -8.47 0.21 -2.60
CA LEU A 70 -7.42 -0.24 -3.51
C LEU A 70 -8.04 -0.60 -4.86
N SER A 71 -7.43 -0.13 -5.94
CA SER A 71 -7.83 -0.47 -7.32
C SER A 71 -6.61 -0.60 -8.22
N LEU A 72 -6.77 -1.36 -9.30
CA LEU A 72 -5.78 -1.39 -10.38
C LEU A 72 -6.00 -0.18 -11.28
N GLU A 73 -4.91 0.44 -11.70
CA GLU A 73 -4.88 1.51 -12.69
C GLU A 73 -4.16 1.02 -13.95
N PRO A 74 -4.57 1.44 -15.16
CA PRO A 74 -3.82 1.14 -16.37
C PRO A 74 -2.36 1.58 -16.26
N ASN A 75 -1.45 0.70 -16.67
CA ASN A 75 -0.06 1.07 -16.89
C ASN A 75 0.10 1.42 -18.38
N ASP A 76 0.09 2.71 -18.69
CA ASP A 76 0.06 3.22 -20.06
C ASP A 76 1.29 2.78 -20.88
N ASP A 77 2.48 2.75 -20.28
CA ASP A 77 3.71 2.30 -20.93
C ASP A 77 3.61 0.82 -21.32
N THR A 78 3.11 -0.01 -20.40
CA THR A 78 2.87 -1.43 -20.65
C THR A 78 1.80 -1.63 -21.71
N GLN A 79 0.70 -0.86 -21.66
CA GLN A 79 -0.33 -0.92 -22.68
C GLN A 79 0.18 -0.49 -24.06
N ALA A 80 1.05 0.52 -24.13
CA ALA A 80 1.66 0.97 -25.36
C ALA A 80 2.55 -0.12 -25.95
N ALA A 81 3.39 -0.77 -25.14
CA ALA A 81 4.23 -1.89 -25.56
C ALA A 81 3.39 -3.07 -26.08
N ILE A 82 2.29 -3.41 -25.39
CA ILE A 82 1.34 -4.44 -25.83
C ILE A 82 0.73 -4.08 -27.20
N ARG A 83 0.27 -2.84 -27.39
CA ARG A 83 -0.33 -2.38 -28.66
C ARG A 83 0.65 -2.40 -29.82
N LYS A 84 1.94 -2.19 -29.55
CA LYS A 84 3.02 -2.24 -30.55
C LYS A 84 3.49 -3.66 -30.85
N GLY A 85 3.02 -4.67 -30.11
CA GLY A 85 3.47 -6.05 -30.25
C GLY A 85 4.87 -6.31 -29.69
N GLU A 86 5.41 -5.38 -28.89
CA GLU A 86 6.76 -5.45 -28.29
C GLU A 86 6.79 -6.31 -27.02
N PHE A 87 5.74 -7.09 -26.76
CA PHE A 87 5.51 -7.80 -25.50
C PHE A 87 5.93 -9.28 -25.56
N PHE A 88 7.02 -9.62 -26.25
CA PHE A 88 7.70 -10.92 -26.21
C PHE A 88 9.19 -10.76 -26.57
#